data_AF-A0A369JB40-F1
#
_entry.id   AF-A0A369JB40-F1
#
_cell.length_a   1.000
_cell.length_b   1.000
_cell.length_c   1.000
_cell.angle_alpha   90.00
_cell.angle_beta   90.00
_cell.angle_gamma   90.00
#
_symmetry.space_group_name_H-M   'P 1'
#
loop_
_entity.id
_entity.type
_entity.pdbx_description
1 polymer ?
#
loop_
_entity_poly.entity_id
_entity_poly.type
_entity_poly.pdbx_seq_one_letter_code
_entity_poly.pdbx_strand_id
1 'polypeptide(L)'
;MPWWNAHLHEFTFSAPTTQARTMLSRRNDLLKIGPASLYDEDEEPFDIPGIPPQRHVPHQIESKLLLKDVFDQDGRLRDVVAPNGQLAPLYYLYDFGDNWEHELIFKGSKAARQDRPVFTAATGCAPVEDSGAIPGWERVKAAFSARNPSSGQRSRKDWARQTTAHYSSDTQQDFDPFKDPDLTLLNDKRRWDIHVQESFAGERGQEDNEYSFN
;
A
#
# COMPACT_ATOMS: atom_id res chain seq x y z
N MET A 1 8.38 9.34 12.68
CA MET A 1 7.14 8.82 12.06
C MET A 1 7.46 7.46 11.47
N PRO A 2 6.65 6.43 11.71
CA PRO A 2 6.79 5.15 11.01
C PRO A 2 6.58 5.34 9.50
N TRP A 3 7.25 4.53 8.68
CA TRP A 3 7.17 4.62 7.21
C TRP A 3 5.75 4.46 6.66
N TRP A 4 4.91 3.64 7.30
CA TRP A 4 3.50 3.44 6.91
C TRP A 4 2.60 4.68 7.05
N ASN A 5 3.09 5.78 7.65
CA ASN A 5 2.36 7.05 7.77
C ASN A 5 3.07 8.21 7.05
N ALA A 6 4.11 7.96 6.25
CA ALA A 6 4.89 9.01 5.59
C ALA A 6 4.51 9.22 4.11
N HIS A 7 3.80 8.27 3.51
CA HIS A 7 3.54 8.24 2.07
C HIS A 7 2.04 8.28 1.77
N LEU A 8 1.69 8.93 0.66
CA LEU A 8 0.34 8.87 0.11
C LEU A 8 0.02 7.44 -0.36
N HIS A 9 -1.24 7.05 -0.22
CA HIS A 9 -1.76 5.79 -0.72
C HIS A 9 -3.17 5.93 -1.27
N GLU A 10 -3.55 5.04 -2.18
CA GLU A 10 -4.89 5.00 -2.76
C GLU A 10 -5.29 3.54 -3.05
N PHE A 11 -6.54 3.20 -2.76
CA PHE A 11 -7.17 1.99 -3.27
C PHE A 11 -8.00 2.32 -4.50
N THR A 12 -8.01 1.41 -5.47
CA THR A 12 -8.73 1.62 -6.72
C THR A 12 -9.40 0.34 -7.19
N PHE A 13 -10.70 0.40 -7.42
CA PHE A 13 -11.39 -0.61 -8.23
C PHE A 13 -11.29 -0.19 -9.70
N SER A 14 -10.81 -1.09 -10.55
CA SER A 14 -10.70 -0.82 -11.99
C SER A 14 -11.44 -1.86 -12.79
N ALA A 15 -12.12 -1.44 -13.86
CA ALA A 15 -12.74 -2.38 -14.77
C ALA A 15 -11.69 -3.32 -15.38
N PRO A 16 -12.01 -4.62 -15.56
CA PRO A 16 -11.10 -5.57 -16.22
C PRO A 16 -10.67 -5.04 -17.60
N THR A 17 -9.37 -5.15 -17.90
CA THR A 17 -8.83 -4.83 -19.22
C THR A 17 -8.12 -6.05 -19.79
N THR A 18 -8.24 -6.26 -21.10
CA THR A 18 -7.53 -7.33 -21.83
C THR A 18 -6.17 -6.85 -22.36
N GLN A 19 -5.81 -5.58 -22.17
CA GLN A 19 -4.56 -5.01 -22.68
C GLN A 19 -3.42 -5.10 -21.67
N ALA A 20 -2.22 -5.43 -22.16
CA ALA A 20 -1.00 -5.35 -21.39
C ALA A 20 -0.73 -3.89 -20.98
N ARG A 21 -0.32 -3.69 -19.72
CA ARG A 21 -0.22 -2.37 -19.10
C ARG A 21 1.23 -1.93 -18.93
N THR A 22 1.46 -0.64 -19.05
CA THR A 22 2.70 0.03 -18.61
C THR A 22 2.37 0.95 -17.41
N MET A 23 3.40 1.49 -16.75
CA MET A 23 3.20 2.47 -15.66
C MET A 23 2.43 3.72 -16.08
N LEU A 24 2.34 4.02 -17.38
CA LEU A 24 1.62 5.17 -17.93
C LEU A 24 0.19 4.82 -18.40
N SER A 25 -0.21 3.55 -18.35
CA SER A 25 -1.53 3.12 -18.81
C SER A 25 -2.62 3.62 -17.86
N ARG A 26 -3.50 4.50 -18.36
CA ARG A 26 -4.69 4.95 -17.64
C ARG A 26 -5.56 3.75 -17.28
N ARG A 27 -5.94 3.65 -16.00
CA ARG A 27 -6.94 2.68 -15.54
C ARG A 27 -8.33 3.15 -15.95
N ASN A 28 -9.19 2.19 -16.29
CA ASN A 28 -10.63 2.45 -16.34
C ASN A 28 -11.18 2.29 -14.92
N ASP A 29 -10.91 3.29 -14.08
CA ASP A 29 -11.28 3.26 -12.68
C ASP A 29 -12.79 3.41 -12.48
N LEU A 30 -13.30 2.60 -11.57
CA LEU A 30 -14.70 2.55 -11.17
C LEU A 30 -14.92 3.28 -9.85
N LEU A 31 -13.98 3.15 -8.92
CA LEU A 31 -14.03 3.75 -7.59
C LEU A 31 -12.61 3.96 -7.07
N LYS A 32 -12.33 5.14 -6.52
CA LYS A 32 -11.11 5.46 -5.78
C LYS A 32 -11.41 5.58 -4.29
N ILE A 33 -10.48 5.19 -3.43
CA ILE A 33 -10.62 5.29 -1.98
C ILE A 33 -9.27 5.71 -1.41
N GLY A 34 -9.24 6.73 -0.56
CA GLY A 34 -8.00 7.27 -0.01
C GLY A 34 -8.26 8.22 1.16
N PRO A 35 -7.19 8.79 1.76
CA PRO A 35 -7.33 9.80 2.80
C PRO A 35 -7.99 11.07 2.26
N ALA A 36 -8.62 11.84 3.15
CA ALA A 36 -9.35 13.06 2.76
C ALA A 36 -8.47 14.06 2.02
N SER A 37 -7.19 14.16 2.39
CA SER A 37 -6.20 15.07 1.78
C SER A 37 -5.90 14.80 0.31
N LEU A 38 -6.29 13.64 -0.24
CA LEU A 38 -6.15 13.37 -1.67
C LEU A 38 -7.28 13.98 -2.51
N TYR A 39 -8.39 14.36 -1.87
CA TYR A 39 -9.63 14.72 -2.56
C TYR A 39 -10.13 16.11 -2.16
N ASP A 40 -9.23 17.01 -1.72
CA ASP A 40 -9.61 18.39 -1.40
C ASP A 40 -10.38 19.03 -2.56
N GLU A 41 -11.56 19.56 -2.24
CA GLU A 41 -12.62 19.91 -3.19
C GLU A 41 -12.32 21.21 -3.99
N ASP A 42 -11.20 21.87 -3.72
CA ASP A 42 -10.83 23.17 -4.29
C ASP A 42 -9.97 23.07 -5.56
N GLU A 43 -9.54 21.87 -5.97
CA GLU A 43 -8.84 21.69 -7.25
C GLU A 43 -9.83 21.68 -8.43
N GLU A 44 -10.12 22.87 -8.95
CA GLU A 44 -10.78 23.03 -10.24
C GLU A 44 -10.06 22.20 -11.32
N PRO A 45 -10.78 21.40 -12.13
CA PRO A 45 -10.16 20.59 -13.17
C PRO A 45 -9.28 21.46 -14.07
N PHE A 46 -7.98 21.16 -14.10
CA PHE A 46 -7.06 21.87 -14.98
C PHE A 46 -7.33 21.42 -16.42
N ASP A 47 -8.15 22.19 -17.15
CA ASP A 47 -8.43 21.95 -18.57
C ASP A 47 -7.16 22.22 -19.40
N ILE A 48 -6.45 21.15 -19.75
CA ILE A 48 -5.29 21.22 -20.64
C ILE A 48 -5.78 21.07 -22.09
N PRO A 49 -5.62 22.09 -22.96
CA PRO A 49 -6.06 22.03 -24.35
C PRO A 49 -5.46 20.82 -25.09
N GLY A 50 -6.32 20.02 -25.72
CA GLY A 50 -5.93 18.82 -26.47
C GLY A 50 -5.85 17.54 -25.64
N ILE A 51 -6.03 17.59 -24.32
CA ILE A 51 -6.23 16.42 -23.47
C ILE A 51 -7.74 16.28 -23.21
N PRO A 52 -8.36 15.14 -23.51
CA PRO A 52 -9.77 14.94 -23.18
C PRO A 52 -9.97 15.05 -21.67
N PRO A 53 -11.08 15.67 -21.21
CA PRO A 53 -11.35 15.85 -19.80
C PRO A 53 -11.30 14.50 -19.09
N GLN A 54 -10.69 14.48 -17.90
CA GLN A 54 -10.66 13.26 -17.11
C GLN A 54 -12.10 12.82 -16.83
N ARG A 55 -12.40 11.54 -17.08
CA ARG A 55 -13.66 10.95 -16.63
C ARG A 55 -13.71 11.10 -15.11
N HIS A 56 -14.77 11.73 -14.60
CA HIS A 56 -14.98 11.78 -13.15
C HIS A 56 -15.14 10.35 -12.62
N VAL A 57 -14.23 9.97 -11.71
CA VAL A 57 -14.27 8.69 -11.00
C VAL A 57 -14.78 9.00 -9.59
N PRO A 58 -15.88 8.36 -9.12
CA PRO A 58 -16.32 8.56 -7.76
C PRO A 58 -15.21 8.13 -6.79
N HIS A 59 -15.05 8.88 -5.71
CA HIS A 59 -14.08 8.56 -4.66
C HIS A 59 -14.77 8.42 -3.30
N GLN A 60 -14.10 7.79 -2.33
CA GLN A 60 -14.54 7.68 -0.94
C GLN A 60 -13.39 7.98 0.00
N ILE A 61 -13.70 8.66 1.11
CA ILE A 61 -12.74 8.87 2.19
C ILE A 61 -12.63 7.57 2.98
N GLU A 62 -11.42 7.02 3.08
CA GLU A 62 -11.17 5.70 3.66
C GLU A 62 -11.65 5.58 5.12
N SER A 63 -11.48 6.63 5.92
CA SER A 63 -11.88 6.65 7.34
C SER A 63 -13.39 6.62 7.54
N LYS A 64 -14.18 6.89 6.49
CA LYS A 64 -15.65 6.87 6.48
C LYS A 64 -16.21 5.62 5.81
N LEU A 65 -15.35 4.77 5.25
CA LEU A 65 -15.75 3.59 4.48
C LEU A 65 -15.70 2.33 5.34
N LEU A 66 -16.77 1.53 5.28
CA LEU A 66 -16.76 0.20 5.89
C LEU A 66 -16.62 -0.88 4.81
N LEU A 67 -15.97 -2.00 5.14
CA LEU A 67 -15.83 -3.13 4.20
C LEU A 67 -17.19 -3.64 3.70
N LYS A 68 -18.22 -3.65 4.56
CA LYS A 68 -19.59 -4.04 4.20
C LYS A 68 -20.21 -3.15 3.12
N ASP A 69 -19.80 -1.88 3.03
CA ASP A 69 -20.33 -0.97 2.01
C ASP A 69 -19.98 -1.44 0.59
N VAL A 70 -18.90 -2.22 0.47
CA VAL A 70 -18.33 -2.69 -0.80
C VAL A 70 -18.60 -4.18 -1.03
N PHE A 71 -18.36 -5.00 -0.01
CA PHE A 71 -18.28 -6.45 -0.17
C PHE A 71 -19.57 -7.20 0.16
N ASP A 72 -20.46 -6.63 0.98
CA ASP A 72 -21.77 -7.23 1.24
C ASP A 72 -22.68 -7.05 0.02
N GLN A 73 -23.63 -7.96 -0.17
CA GLN A 73 -24.51 -7.95 -1.35
C GLN A 73 -25.43 -6.73 -1.39
N ASP A 74 -25.77 -6.19 -0.23
CA ASP A 74 -26.57 -4.98 -0.01
C ASP A 74 -25.71 -3.74 0.29
N GLY A 75 -24.39 -3.84 0.12
CA GLY A 75 -23.47 -2.72 0.31
C GLY A 75 -23.77 -1.57 -0.65
N ARG A 76 -23.77 -0.33 -0.15
CA ARG A 76 -24.12 0.87 -0.94
C ARG A 76 -23.22 1.14 -2.16
N LEU A 77 -22.02 0.55 -2.20
CA LEU A 77 -21.06 0.66 -3.31
C LEU A 77 -20.95 -0.62 -4.14
N ARG A 78 -21.72 -1.66 -3.79
CA ARG A 78 -21.64 -2.98 -4.43
C ARG A 78 -21.80 -2.90 -5.95
N ASP A 79 -22.81 -2.18 -6.42
CA ASP A 79 -23.10 -2.04 -7.85
C ASP A 79 -22.04 -1.23 -8.60
N VAL A 80 -21.33 -0.32 -7.91
CA VAL A 80 -20.23 0.47 -8.50
C VAL A 80 -19.02 -0.41 -8.79
N VAL A 81 -18.66 -1.26 -7.82
CA VAL A 81 -17.46 -2.11 -7.91
C VAL A 81 -17.73 -3.45 -8.57
N ALA A 82 -19.00 -3.85 -8.74
CA ALA A 82 -19.41 -5.08 -9.38
C ALA A 82 -20.55 -4.87 -10.40
N PRO A 83 -20.37 -4.02 -11.43
CA PRO A 83 -21.44 -3.62 -12.34
C PRO A 83 -22.07 -4.78 -13.13
N ASN A 84 -21.35 -5.91 -13.25
CA ASN A 84 -21.82 -7.13 -13.92
C ASN A 84 -22.06 -8.29 -12.92
N GLY A 85 -22.23 -7.97 -11.62
CA GLY A 85 -22.36 -8.95 -10.54
C GLY A 85 -21.04 -9.56 -10.03
N GLN A 86 -19.95 -9.41 -10.78
CA GLN A 86 -18.60 -9.82 -10.36
C GLN A 86 -17.79 -8.62 -9.89
N LEU A 87 -17.10 -8.77 -8.76
CA LEU A 87 -16.17 -7.75 -8.23
C LEU A 87 -15.08 -7.44 -9.25
N ALA A 88 -14.90 -6.15 -9.51
CA ALA A 88 -13.76 -5.63 -10.23
C ALA A 88 -12.46 -5.83 -9.44
N PRO A 89 -11.32 -5.97 -10.12
CA PRO A 89 -10.01 -5.95 -9.48
C PRO A 89 -9.83 -4.73 -8.57
N LEU A 90 -9.35 -4.98 -7.34
CA LEU A 90 -8.98 -3.96 -6.37
C LEU A 90 -7.46 -3.88 -6.31
N TYR A 91 -6.93 -2.67 -6.46
CA TYR A 91 -5.52 -2.38 -6.31
C TYR A 91 -5.29 -1.45 -5.13
N TYR A 92 -4.18 -1.64 -4.43
CA TYR A 92 -3.67 -0.76 -3.41
C TYR A 92 -2.32 -0.20 -3.87
N LEU A 93 -2.28 1.10 -4.11
CA LEU A 93 -1.08 1.85 -4.43
C LEU A 93 -0.51 2.45 -3.15
N TYR A 94 0.72 2.09 -2.83
CA TYR A 94 1.50 2.62 -1.73
C TYR A 94 2.71 3.38 -2.28
N ASP A 95 3.02 4.52 -1.68
CA ASP A 95 4.09 5.43 -2.07
C ASP A 95 4.00 5.87 -3.53
N PHE A 96 3.44 7.05 -3.77
CA PHE A 96 3.29 7.60 -5.12
C PHE A 96 4.65 7.89 -5.79
N GLY A 97 5.75 7.94 -5.03
CA GLY A 97 7.11 8.04 -5.55
C GLY A 97 7.57 6.74 -6.23
N ASP A 98 7.61 5.64 -5.48
CA ASP A 98 8.04 4.33 -5.99
C ASP A 98 6.93 3.53 -6.70
N ASN A 99 5.68 3.94 -6.55
CA ASN A 99 4.50 3.36 -7.17
C ASN A 99 4.35 1.85 -6.88
N TRP A 100 4.39 1.47 -5.60
CA TRP A 100 4.22 0.09 -5.16
C TRP A 100 2.76 -0.33 -5.23
N GLU A 101 2.46 -1.24 -6.15
CA GLU A 101 1.10 -1.69 -6.37
C GLU A 101 0.87 -3.12 -5.87
N HIS A 102 -0.24 -3.29 -5.13
CA HIS A 102 -0.69 -4.57 -4.60
C HIS A 102 -2.07 -4.89 -5.18
N GLU A 103 -2.24 -6.09 -5.73
CA GLU A 103 -3.57 -6.60 -6.07
C GLU A 103 -4.22 -7.24 -4.85
N LEU A 104 -5.44 -6.80 -4.53
CA LEU A 104 -6.22 -7.31 -3.42
C LEU A 104 -7.40 -8.13 -3.94
N ILE A 105 -7.46 -9.39 -3.51
CA ILE A 105 -8.50 -10.33 -3.95
C ILE A 105 -9.40 -10.68 -2.77
N PHE A 106 -10.67 -10.26 -2.85
CA PHE A 106 -11.68 -10.66 -1.87
C PHE A 106 -12.11 -12.12 -2.09
N LYS A 107 -11.79 -12.99 -1.13
CA LYS A 107 -12.15 -14.42 -1.18
C LYS A 107 -13.44 -14.77 -0.43
N GLY A 108 -14.08 -13.80 0.23
CA GLY A 108 -15.27 -13.99 1.05
C GLY A 108 -15.08 -13.54 2.50
N SER A 109 -16.14 -13.65 3.29
CA SER A 109 -16.19 -13.26 4.71
C SER A 109 -16.38 -14.48 5.62
N LYS A 110 -15.82 -14.41 6.82
CA LYS A 110 -15.97 -15.40 7.89
C LYS A 110 -15.92 -14.70 9.24
N ALA A 111 -16.49 -15.32 10.28
CA ALA A 111 -16.32 -14.83 11.64
C ALA A 111 -14.82 -14.76 11.99
N ALA A 112 -14.40 -13.63 12.55
CA ALA A 112 -13.03 -13.42 12.97
C ALA A 112 -12.64 -14.40 14.09
N ARG A 113 -11.42 -14.95 14.00
CA ARG A 113 -10.87 -15.85 15.03
C ARG A 113 -10.02 -15.13 16.07
N GLN A 114 -9.58 -13.92 15.74
CA GLN A 114 -8.79 -13.03 16.59
C GLN A 114 -9.31 -11.61 16.39
N ASP A 115 -9.01 -10.73 17.33
CA ASP A 115 -9.28 -9.29 17.31
C ASP A 115 -8.32 -8.50 16.40
N ARG A 116 -7.61 -9.19 15.50
CA ARG A 116 -6.64 -8.63 14.56
C ARG A 116 -6.52 -9.47 13.28
N PRO A 117 -6.01 -8.89 12.18
CA PRO A 117 -5.60 -9.65 11.02
C PRO A 117 -4.53 -10.69 11.36
N VAL A 118 -4.60 -11.84 10.69
CA VAL A 118 -3.61 -12.92 10.81
C VAL A 118 -3.18 -13.39 9.43
N PHE A 119 -1.87 -13.54 9.24
CA PHE A 119 -1.31 -14.15 8.04
C PHE A 119 -1.57 -15.65 8.07
N THR A 120 -2.16 -16.16 6.99
CA THR A 120 -2.40 -17.61 6.80
C THR A 120 -1.34 -18.26 5.92
N ALA A 121 -0.71 -17.46 5.06
CA ALA A 121 0.43 -17.83 4.22
C ALA A 121 1.15 -16.54 3.82
N ALA A 122 2.45 -16.63 3.58
CA ALA A 122 3.27 -15.53 3.05
C ALA A 122 4.49 -16.12 2.34
N THR A 123 4.87 -15.53 1.22
CA THR A 123 6.01 -15.97 0.40
C THR A 123 6.67 -14.76 -0.23
N GLY A 124 8.00 -14.79 -0.36
CA GLY A 124 8.81 -13.71 -0.86
C GLY A 124 9.05 -12.62 0.18
N CYS A 125 10.22 -12.00 0.08
CA CYS A 125 10.56 -10.84 0.89
C CYS A 125 9.91 -9.58 0.31
N ALA A 126 9.38 -8.72 1.18
CA ALA A 126 8.87 -7.42 0.77
C ALA A 126 10.01 -6.54 0.21
N PRO A 127 9.74 -5.70 -0.82
CA PRO A 127 10.71 -4.73 -1.29
C PRO A 127 11.21 -3.83 -0.15
N VAL A 128 12.47 -3.40 -0.25
CA VAL A 128 13.03 -2.41 0.67
C VAL A 128 12.44 -1.05 0.34
N GLU A 129 12.04 -0.30 1.36
CA GLU A 129 11.57 1.08 1.25
C GLU A 129 12.57 1.96 0.49
N ASP A 130 12.07 2.91 -0.31
CA ASP A 130 12.86 3.82 -1.13
C ASP A 130 13.85 3.13 -2.09
N SER A 131 13.57 1.89 -2.48
CA SER A 131 14.48 1.16 -3.37
C SER A 131 14.44 1.67 -4.82
N GLY A 132 13.42 2.46 -5.19
CA GLY A 132 13.26 3.03 -6.53
C GLY A 132 12.39 2.15 -7.41
N ALA A 133 11.19 1.81 -6.93
CA ALA A 133 10.20 0.97 -7.58
C ALA A 133 10.73 -0.44 -7.92
N ILE A 134 9.99 -1.18 -8.75
CA ILE A 134 10.36 -2.53 -9.22
C ILE A 134 11.81 -2.60 -9.73
N PRO A 135 12.31 -1.70 -10.61
CA PRO A 135 13.70 -1.77 -11.10
C PRO A 135 14.74 -1.56 -9.98
N GLY A 136 14.40 -0.72 -9.00
CA GLY A 136 15.13 -0.54 -7.76
C GLY A 136 15.31 -1.84 -6.98
N TRP A 137 14.19 -2.51 -6.73
CA TRP A 137 14.15 -3.78 -6.02
C TRP A 137 14.89 -4.90 -6.77
N GLU A 138 14.73 -5.00 -8.09
CA GLU A 138 15.48 -5.98 -8.90
C GLU A 138 17.00 -5.74 -8.81
N ARG A 139 17.45 -4.48 -8.74
CA ARG A 139 18.87 -4.17 -8.52
C ARG A 139 19.35 -4.59 -7.13
N VAL A 140 18.51 -4.53 -6.10
CA VAL A 140 18.82 -5.08 -4.78
C VAL A 140 18.98 -6.59 -4.87
N LYS A 141 17.98 -7.32 -5.39
CA LYS A 141 18.05 -8.78 -5.58
C LYS A 141 19.28 -9.22 -6.38
N ALA A 142 19.58 -8.52 -7.48
CA ALA A 142 20.75 -8.79 -8.30
C ALA A 142 22.07 -8.58 -7.53
N ALA A 143 22.14 -7.55 -6.66
CA ALA A 143 23.30 -7.38 -5.79
C ALA A 143 23.46 -8.57 -4.83
N PHE A 144 22.39 -8.99 -4.16
CA PHE A 144 22.40 -10.13 -3.22
C PHE A 144 22.78 -11.45 -3.90
N SER A 145 22.33 -11.67 -5.14
CA SER A 145 22.69 -12.85 -5.95
C SER A 145 24.13 -12.87 -6.47
N ALA A 146 24.85 -11.73 -6.45
CA ALA A 146 26.19 -11.65 -7.03
C ALA A 146 27.23 -12.40 -6.18
N ARG A 147 27.87 -13.41 -6.78
CA ARG A 147 28.97 -14.19 -6.17
C ARG A 147 30.21 -13.33 -5.89
N ASN A 148 30.55 -12.44 -6.81
CA ASN A 148 31.64 -11.47 -6.69
C ASN A 148 31.07 -10.06 -6.90
N PRO A 149 30.48 -9.44 -5.87
CA PRO A 149 29.80 -8.16 -6.02
C PRO A 149 30.79 -7.04 -6.38
N SER A 150 30.39 -6.12 -7.25
CA SER A 150 31.12 -4.86 -7.46
C SER A 150 31.06 -3.97 -6.22
N SER A 151 31.84 -2.88 -6.20
CA SER A 151 31.76 -1.91 -5.10
C SER A 151 30.35 -1.35 -4.92
N GLY A 152 29.70 -0.97 -6.03
CA GLY A 152 28.32 -0.48 -5.98
C GLY A 152 27.31 -1.53 -5.51
N GLN A 153 27.51 -2.81 -5.85
CA GLN A 153 26.66 -3.89 -5.34
C GLN A 153 26.87 -4.13 -3.85
N ARG A 154 28.10 -4.02 -3.34
CA ARG A 154 28.37 -4.09 -1.89
C ARG A 154 27.69 -2.94 -1.15
N SER A 155 27.87 -1.71 -1.60
CA SER A 155 27.19 -0.53 -1.02
C SER A 155 25.67 -0.69 -1.03
N ARG A 156 25.09 -1.28 -2.09
CA ARG A 156 23.65 -1.56 -2.15
C ARG A 156 23.20 -2.63 -1.14
N LYS A 157 24.00 -3.70 -0.91
CA LYS A 157 23.71 -4.68 0.13
C LYS A 157 23.71 -4.04 1.52
N ASP A 158 24.71 -3.20 1.78
CA ASP A 158 24.87 -2.53 3.07
C ASP A 158 23.74 -1.54 3.32
N TRP A 159 23.39 -0.74 2.30
CA TRP A 159 22.22 0.14 2.34
C TRP A 159 20.94 -0.65 2.65
N ALA A 160 20.65 -1.72 1.93
CA ALA A 160 19.43 -2.51 2.14
C ALA A 160 19.34 -3.09 3.57
N ARG A 161 20.46 -3.59 4.11
CA ARG A 161 20.53 -4.08 5.50
C ARG A 161 20.31 -2.98 6.52
N GLN A 162 20.88 -1.80 6.29
CA GLN A 162 20.71 -0.65 7.19
C GLN A 162 19.27 -0.14 7.17
N THR A 163 18.71 0.11 5.98
CA THR A 163 17.33 0.57 5.81
C THR A 163 16.35 -0.38 6.49
N THR A 164 16.46 -1.69 6.26
CA THR A 164 15.55 -2.67 6.87
C THR A 164 15.73 -2.80 8.39
N ALA A 165 16.94 -2.60 8.92
CA ALA A 165 17.19 -2.58 10.36
C ALA A 165 16.58 -1.36 11.07
N HIS A 166 16.40 -0.22 10.36
CA HIS A 166 15.72 0.95 10.92
C HIS A 166 14.21 0.73 11.13
N TYR A 167 13.62 -0.24 10.42
CA TYR A 167 12.18 -0.48 10.41
C TYR A 167 11.74 -1.80 11.07
N SER A 168 12.69 -2.63 11.51
CA SER A 168 12.43 -3.92 12.18
C SER A 168 13.31 -4.03 13.42
N SER A 169 12.70 -3.98 14.60
CA SER A 169 13.41 -4.20 15.87
C SER A 169 13.94 -5.63 16.04
N ASP A 170 13.49 -6.58 15.20
CA ASP A 170 13.68 -8.02 15.45
C ASP A 170 14.72 -8.72 14.55
N THR A 171 15.33 -8.04 13.56
CA THR A 171 16.20 -8.74 12.59
C THR A 171 17.39 -7.91 12.13
N GLN A 172 18.32 -7.61 13.05
CA GLN A 172 19.42 -6.67 12.79
C GLN A 172 20.60 -7.22 11.94
N GLN A 173 20.58 -8.44 11.40
CA GLN A 173 21.75 -8.96 10.65
C GLN A 173 21.50 -9.93 9.47
N ASP A 174 20.27 -10.40 9.24
CA ASP A 174 19.99 -11.49 8.28
C ASP A 174 19.00 -11.08 7.17
N PHE A 175 19.00 -9.81 6.76
CA PHE A 175 18.20 -9.42 5.60
C PHE A 175 18.69 -10.18 4.35
N ASP A 176 17.79 -10.97 3.78
CA ASP A 176 17.95 -11.70 2.53
C ASP A 176 16.68 -11.50 1.69
N PRO A 177 16.78 -10.86 0.51
CA PRO A 177 15.62 -10.58 -0.32
C PRO A 177 15.00 -11.84 -0.95
N PHE A 178 15.61 -13.02 -0.80
CA PHE A 178 15.11 -14.30 -1.29
C PHE A 178 14.51 -15.18 -0.19
N LYS A 179 14.56 -14.74 1.07
CA LYS A 179 14.06 -15.52 2.20
C LYS A 179 12.56 -15.27 2.39
N ASP A 180 11.81 -16.35 2.51
CA ASP A 180 10.40 -16.29 2.88
C ASP A 180 10.23 -15.73 4.30
N PRO A 181 9.17 -14.96 4.56
CA PRO A 181 8.93 -14.40 5.88
C PRO A 181 8.50 -15.47 6.88
N ASP A 182 8.91 -15.30 8.13
CA ASP A 182 8.49 -16.17 9.23
C ASP A 182 7.04 -15.85 9.64
N LEU A 183 6.11 -16.78 9.37
CA LEU A 183 4.69 -16.63 9.71
C LEU A 183 4.42 -16.54 11.21
N THR A 184 5.25 -17.16 12.06
CA THR A 184 5.13 -17.03 13.51
C THR A 184 5.48 -15.62 13.94
N LEU A 185 6.55 -15.05 13.38
CA LEU A 185 6.95 -13.67 13.64
C LEU A 185 5.94 -12.66 13.07
N LEU A 186 5.46 -12.85 11.84
CA LEU A 186 4.42 -12.01 11.23
C LEU A 186 3.13 -12.00 12.05
N ASN A 187 2.82 -13.10 12.71
CA ASN A 187 1.66 -13.23 13.57
C ASN A 187 1.98 -12.99 15.05
N ASP A 188 3.16 -12.49 15.44
CA ASP A 188 3.42 -12.11 16.83
C ASP A 188 2.47 -10.97 17.23
N LYS A 189 1.69 -11.18 18.29
CA LYS A 189 0.75 -10.17 18.79
C LYS A 189 1.48 -8.88 19.21
N ARG A 190 2.70 -8.96 19.74
CA ARG A 190 3.47 -7.77 20.13
C ARG A 190 3.74 -6.87 18.93
N ARG A 191 4.06 -7.46 17.78
CA ARG A 191 4.24 -6.73 16.53
C ARG A 191 2.98 -5.96 16.15
N TRP A 192 1.81 -6.62 16.23
CA TRP A 192 0.53 -5.96 16.01
C TRP A 192 0.27 -4.82 17.01
N ASP A 193 0.50 -5.07 18.30
CA ASP A 193 0.28 -4.07 19.36
C ASP A 193 1.17 -2.84 19.17
N ILE A 194 2.42 -3.01 18.75
CA ILE A 194 3.34 -1.91 18.40
C ILE A 194 2.77 -1.10 17.22
N HIS A 195 2.37 -1.77 16.14
CA HIS A 195 1.81 -1.08 14.97
C HIS A 195 0.55 -0.28 15.33
N VAL A 196 -0.36 -0.86 16.11
CA VAL A 196 -1.56 -0.18 16.59
C VAL A 196 -1.19 1.04 17.44
N GLN A 197 -0.30 0.87 18.43
CA GLN A 197 0.11 1.96 19.31
C GLN A 197 0.74 3.12 18.54
N GLU A 198 1.60 2.83 17.57
CA GLU A 198 2.29 3.83 16.76
C GLU A 198 1.34 4.56 15.79
N SER A 199 0.40 3.85 15.16
CA SER A 199 -0.61 4.47 14.30
C SER A 199 -1.50 5.44 15.08
N PHE A 200 -1.97 5.07 16.27
CA PHE A 200 -2.82 5.93 17.12
C PHE A 200 -2.02 6.98 17.92
N ALA A 201 -0.71 6.83 18.07
CA ALA A 201 0.14 7.88 18.66
C ALA A 201 0.33 9.05 17.68
N GLY A 202 0.36 8.80 16.37
CA GLY A 202 0.40 9.84 15.35
C GLY A 202 -0.86 10.71 15.33
N GLU A 203 -2.04 10.12 15.55
CA GLU A 203 -3.32 10.84 15.58
C GLU A 203 -3.44 11.78 16.81
N ARG A 204 -2.98 11.35 17.99
CA ARG A 204 -2.98 12.19 19.20
C ARG A 204 -2.04 13.40 19.11
N GLY A 205 -0.96 13.29 18.35
CA GLY A 205 -0.02 14.41 18.15
C GLY A 205 -0.50 15.48 17.16
N GLN A 206 -1.59 15.22 16.41
CA GLN A 206 -2.22 16.21 15.53
C GLN A 206 -3.30 17.03 16.24
N GLU A 207 -3.98 16.49 17.26
CA GLU A 207 -4.95 17.27 18.06
C GLU A 207 -4.26 18.28 19.00
N ASP A 208 -3.04 17.98 19.48
CA ASP A 208 -2.34 18.84 20.45
C ASP A 208 -1.60 20.05 19.83
N ASN A 209 -1.55 20.17 18.49
CA ASN A 209 -0.87 21.27 17.80
C ASN A 209 -1.81 22.36 17.26
N GLU A 210 -3.14 22.22 17.42
CA GLU A 210 -4.11 23.22 16.95
C GLU A 210 -4.52 24.26 18.03
N TYR A 211 -4.00 24.13 19.25
CA TYR A 211 -4.20 25.11 20.33
C TYR A 211 -2.89 25.53 20.98
N SER A 212 -2.06 26.29 20.25
CA SER A 212 -0.99 27.08 20.84
C SER A 212 -0.79 28.37 20.04
N PHE A 213 -1.78 29.26 20.12
CA PHE A 213 -1.54 30.69 19.89
C PHE A 213 -0.95 31.29 21.16
N ASN A 214 0.26 31.81 21.06
CA ASN A 214 0.73 32.97 21.83
C ASN A 214 1.30 33.98 20.84
#